data_AF-A0AAJ2A4F7-F1
#
_entry.id   AF-A0AAJ2A4F7-F1
#
_cell.length_a   1.000
_cell.length_b   1.000
_cell.length_c   1.000
_cell.angle_alpha   90.00
_cell.angle_beta   90.00
_cell.angle_gamma   90.00
#
_symmetry.space_group_name_H-M   'P 1'
#
loop_
_entity.id
_entity.type
_entity.pdbx_description
1 polymer ?
#
loop_
_entity_poly.entity_id
_entity_poly.type
_entity_poly.pdbx_seq_one_letter_code
_entity_poly.pdbx_strand_id
1 'polypeptide(L)'
;MGSNSFFLKRATARDADWQVSYPALTMASSIDPVDERRKQIVVAAADDTHVRMAFFSTLGAILDFEATWQEIDESARGWLAFTLRWNRWWLPNRDAATALERHASVPTDFQIAHRTLDAGLLDTPSFRSYLEVIEQHYRRDGTISRVLFPADQTLV
;
A
#
# COMPACT_ATOMS: atom_id res chain seq x y z
N MET A 1 -12.32 -0.28 -22.93
CA MET A 1 -12.00 -1.57 -22.29
C MET A 1 -10.48 -1.83 -22.28
N GLY A 2 -9.65 -0.92 -21.72
CA GLY A 2 -8.17 -1.02 -21.80
C GLY A 2 -7.42 -0.96 -20.46
N SER A 3 -7.96 -0.33 -19.42
CA SER A 3 -7.20 -0.07 -18.17
C SER A 3 -6.93 -1.31 -17.32
N ASN A 4 -7.87 -2.26 -17.23
CA ASN A 4 -7.66 -3.50 -16.47
C ASN A 4 -6.53 -4.36 -17.04
N SER A 5 -6.25 -4.26 -18.35
CA SER A 5 -5.15 -4.99 -18.98
C SER A 5 -3.79 -4.44 -18.53
N PHE A 6 -3.67 -3.14 -18.31
CA PHE A 6 -2.39 -2.53 -17.92
C PHE A 6 -2.00 -2.88 -16.48
N PHE A 7 -2.94 -2.75 -15.53
CA PHE A 7 -2.70 -3.12 -14.14
C PHE A 7 -2.27 -4.59 -14.03
N LEU A 8 -3.00 -5.51 -14.67
CA LEU A 8 -2.68 -6.94 -14.62
C LEU A 8 -1.34 -7.30 -15.29
N LYS A 9 -0.85 -6.47 -16.23
CA LYS A 9 0.47 -6.66 -16.85
C LYS A 9 1.63 -6.23 -15.95
N ARG A 10 1.40 -5.31 -15.01
CA ARG A 10 2.44 -4.72 -14.15
C ARG A 10 2.37 -5.17 -12.70
N ALA A 11 1.19 -5.56 -12.24
CA ALA A 11 1.00 -6.08 -10.89
C ALA A 11 1.57 -7.49 -10.79
N THR A 12 2.52 -7.66 -9.87
CA THR A 12 3.08 -8.95 -9.48
C THR A 12 2.39 -9.39 -8.19
N ALA A 13 1.71 -10.52 -8.21
CA ALA A 13 1.21 -11.15 -6.99
C ALA A 13 2.40 -11.63 -6.15
N ARG A 14 2.49 -11.15 -4.91
CA ARG A 14 3.59 -11.49 -4.00
C ARG A 14 3.36 -12.85 -3.35
N ASP A 15 4.46 -13.54 -3.08
CA ASP A 15 4.50 -14.90 -2.59
C ASP A 15 4.34 -14.98 -1.06
N ALA A 16 4.49 -16.19 -0.52
CA ALA A 16 4.31 -16.46 0.90
C ALA A 16 5.26 -15.65 1.80
N ASP A 17 6.46 -15.30 1.32
CA ASP A 17 7.45 -14.52 2.10
C ASP A 17 6.91 -13.12 2.45
N TRP A 18 6.24 -12.46 1.51
CA TRP A 18 5.57 -11.19 1.78
C TRP A 18 4.38 -11.36 2.71
N GLN A 19 3.60 -12.44 2.52
CA GLN A 19 2.40 -12.70 3.33
C GLN A 19 2.73 -12.87 4.81
N VAL A 20 3.81 -13.60 5.14
CA VAL A 20 4.24 -13.79 6.53
C VAL A 20 4.93 -12.57 7.13
N SER A 21 5.50 -11.69 6.28
CA SER A 21 6.20 -10.48 6.72
C SER A 21 5.24 -9.37 7.16
N TYR A 22 4.04 -9.29 6.57
CA TYR A 22 3.12 -8.15 6.75
C TYR A 22 1.70 -8.53 7.24
N PRO A 23 1.56 -9.36 8.29
CA PRO A 23 0.25 -9.80 8.75
C PRO A 23 -0.59 -8.66 9.34
N ALA A 24 0.01 -7.65 10.00
CA ALA A 24 -0.76 -6.55 10.58
C ALA A 24 -1.32 -5.63 9.50
N LEU A 25 -0.55 -5.32 8.46
CA LEU A 25 -0.97 -4.60 7.27
C LEU A 25 -2.12 -5.31 6.54
N THR A 26 -1.97 -6.61 6.31
CA THR A 26 -3.01 -7.44 5.69
C THR A 26 -4.28 -7.52 6.55
N MET A 27 -4.13 -7.48 7.88
CA MET A 27 -5.27 -7.42 8.76
C MET A 27 -5.93 -6.04 8.75
N ALA A 28 -5.14 -4.97 8.77
CA ALA A 28 -5.62 -3.60 8.70
C ALA A 28 -6.45 -3.33 7.43
N SER A 29 -6.14 -4.01 6.32
CA SER A 29 -6.95 -3.95 5.10
C SER A 29 -8.22 -4.80 5.15
N SER A 30 -8.38 -5.70 6.13
CA SER A 30 -9.52 -6.62 6.24
C SER A 30 -10.45 -6.34 7.43
N ILE A 31 -9.99 -5.66 8.48
CA ILE A 31 -10.82 -5.25 9.63
C ILE A 31 -11.67 -4.02 9.30
N ASP A 32 -12.97 -4.09 9.63
CA ASP A 32 -13.95 -3.03 9.37
C ASP A 32 -13.86 -1.88 10.40
N PRO A 33 -13.87 -0.61 9.96
CA PRO A 33 -14.61 0.42 10.69
C PRO A 33 -16.10 0.20 10.42
N VAL A 34 -16.88 0.00 11.48
CA VAL A 34 -18.31 -0.37 11.45
C VAL A 34 -19.20 0.56 10.58
N ASP A 35 -18.73 1.76 10.24
CA ASP A 35 -19.46 2.78 9.46
C ASP A 35 -18.78 3.23 8.14
N GLU A 36 -17.54 2.83 7.86
CA GLU A 36 -16.80 3.22 6.64
C GLU A 36 -16.48 2.00 5.76
N ARG A 37 -16.80 2.07 4.47
CA ARG A 37 -16.51 0.99 3.50
C ARG A 37 -15.05 0.56 3.60
N ARG A 38 -14.82 -0.76 3.73
CA ARG A 38 -13.52 -1.45 3.62
C ARG A 38 -12.65 -0.85 2.51
N LYS A 39 -11.67 -0.03 2.90
CA LYS A 39 -10.65 0.50 1.99
C LYS A 39 -9.48 -0.46 1.98
N GLN A 40 -8.97 -0.78 0.79
CA GLN A 40 -7.67 -1.43 0.69
C GLN A 40 -6.59 -0.46 1.19
N ILE A 41 -5.49 -1.02 1.68
CA ILE A 41 -4.31 -0.22 2.01
C ILE A 41 -3.37 -0.26 0.82
N VAL A 42 -2.95 0.92 0.37
CA VAL A 42 -1.93 1.09 -0.66
C VAL A 42 -0.72 1.71 -0.01
N VAL A 43 0.38 0.96 0.05
CA VAL A 43 1.67 1.52 0.43
C VAL A 43 2.38 1.91 -0.86
N ALA A 44 2.59 3.20 -1.06
CA ALA A 44 3.14 3.72 -2.30
C ALA A 44 4.38 4.57 -2.06
N ALA A 45 5.21 4.64 -3.09
CA ALA A 45 6.31 5.59 -3.20
C ALA A 45 6.34 6.14 -4.63
N ALA A 46 6.70 7.41 -4.77
CA ALA A 46 6.69 8.13 -6.04
C ALA A 46 7.88 9.08 -6.11
N ASP A 47 8.42 9.21 -7.30
CA ASP A 47 9.34 10.28 -7.69
C ASP A 47 8.82 10.94 -8.98
N ASP A 48 9.60 11.82 -9.62
CA ASP A 48 9.18 12.51 -10.84
C ASP A 48 9.11 11.61 -12.09
N THR A 49 9.51 10.33 -11.99
CA THR A 49 9.56 9.39 -13.12
C THR A 49 8.69 8.16 -12.91
N HIS A 50 8.67 7.60 -11.70
CA HIS A 50 8.06 6.33 -11.36
C HIS A 50 7.10 6.43 -10.18
N VAL A 51 6.19 5.47 -10.15
CA VAL A 51 5.41 5.13 -8.96
C VAL A 51 5.47 3.63 -8.73
N ARG A 52 5.63 3.27 -7.45
CA ARG A 52 5.53 1.89 -6.97
C ARG A 52 4.45 1.81 -5.90
N MET A 53 3.64 0.76 -5.95
CA MET A 53 2.48 0.55 -5.06
C MET A 53 2.39 -0.91 -4.65
N ALA A 54 2.38 -1.18 -3.35
CA ALA A 54 1.93 -2.45 -2.78
C ALA A 54 0.48 -2.32 -2.31
N PHE A 55 -0.41 -3.09 -2.94
CA PHE A 55 -1.81 -3.20 -2.57
C PHE A 55 -2.00 -4.35 -1.58
N PHE A 56 -2.54 -4.04 -0.42
CA PHE A 56 -2.99 -5.00 0.57
C PHE A 56 -4.51 -5.13 0.45
N SER A 57 -4.96 -6.24 -0.14
CA SER A 57 -6.38 -6.46 -0.38
C SER A 57 -7.11 -6.88 0.89
N THR A 58 -8.42 -6.67 0.91
CA THR A 58 -9.30 -7.14 1.99
C THR A 58 -9.38 -8.66 2.07
N LEU A 59 -8.92 -9.38 1.03
CA LEU A 59 -8.91 -10.84 0.94
C LEU A 59 -7.53 -11.44 1.23
N GLY A 60 -6.57 -10.63 1.67
CA GLY A 60 -5.21 -11.09 2.00
C GLY A 60 -4.28 -11.26 0.80
N ALA A 61 -4.63 -10.75 -0.38
CA ALA A 61 -3.70 -10.72 -1.50
C ALA A 61 -2.80 -9.48 -1.42
N ILE A 62 -1.50 -9.67 -1.68
CA ILE A 62 -0.53 -8.58 -1.82
C ILE A 62 -0.13 -8.46 -3.29
N LEU A 63 -0.39 -7.30 -3.90
CA LEU A 63 -0.01 -7.02 -5.28
C LEU A 63 1.01 -5.88 -5.31
N ASP A 64 2.20 -6.13 -5.84
CA ASP A 64 3.21 -5.09 -6.03
C ASP A 64 3.19 -4.62 -7.49
N PHE A 65 3.02 -3.32 -7.68
CA PHE A 65 2.87 -2.68 -8.97
C PHE A 65 3.93 -1.61 -9.14
N GLU A 66 4.50 -1.54 -10.33
CA GLU A 66 5.48 -0.53 -10.73
C GLU A 66 5.20 -0.05 -12.15
N ALA A 67 5.24 1.27 -12.34
CA ALA A 67 5.14 1.90 -13.64
C ALA A 67 5.80 3.28 -13.68
N THR A 68 6.13 3.72 -14.88
CA THR A 68 6.47 5.13 -15.13
C THR A 68 5.19 5.97 -15.21
N TRP A 69 5.30 7.26 -14.96
CA TRP A 69 4.17 8.18 -15.15
C TRP A 69 3.68 8.23 -16.59
N GLN A 70 4.59 8.11 -17.56
CA GLN A 70 4.24 8.05 -18.97
C GLN A 70 3.31 6.86 -19.27
N GLU A 71 3.63 5.67 -18.76
CA GLU A 71 2.81 4.48 -18.99
C GLU A 71 1.43 4.59 -18.35
N ILE A 72 1.34 5.24 -17.19
CA ILE A 72 0.08 5.54 -16.52
C ILE A 72 -0.75 6.53 -17.33
N ASP A 73 -0.12 7.59 -17.86
CA ASP A 73 -0.77 8.59 -18.69
C ASP A 73 -1.39 7.99 -19.94
N GLU A 74 -0.69 7.06 -20.59
CA GLU A 74 -1.13 6.41 -21.82
C GLU A 74 -2.28 5.40 -21.58
N SER A 75 -2.24 4.65 -20.48
CA SER A 75 -3.07 3.43 -20.36
C SER A 75 -3.86 3.27 -19.05
N ALA A 76 -3.60 4.09 -18.02
CA ALA A 76 -4.07 3.79 -16.66
C ALA A 76 -4.57 4.99 -15.84
N ARG A 77 -4.66 6.21 -16.40
CA ARG A 77 -5.14 7.41 -15.69
C ARG A 77 -6.44 7.21 -14.91
N GLY A 78 -7.46 6.66 -15.56
CA GLY A 78 -8.76 6.43 -14.91
C GLY A 78 -8.68 5.41 -13.78
N TRP A 79 -7.82 4.40 -13.90
CA TRP A 79 -7.57 3.42 -12.85
C TRP A 79 -6.84 4.06 -11.66
N LEU A 80 -5.78 4.85 -11.90
CA LEU A 80 -5.06 5.53 -10.84
C LEU A 80 -5.97 6.54 -10.11
N ALA A 81 -6.79 7.30 -10.83
CA ALA A 81 -7.76 8.22 -10.22
C ALA A 81 -8.75 7.47 -9.31
N PHE A 82 -9.15 6.24 -9.70
CA PHE A 82 -9.98 5.39 -8.86
C PHE A 82 -9.23 4.93 -7.60
N THR A 83 -7.99 4.45 -7.72
CA THR A 83 -7.22 3.96 -6.56
C THR A 83 -6.91 5.08 -5.56
N LEU A 84 -6.64 6.30 -6.03
CA LEU A 84 -6.38 7.47 -5.17
C LEU A 84 -7.60 7.91 -4.34
N ARG A 85 -8.81 7.67 -4.85
CA ARG A 85 -10.06 8.07 -4.20
C ARG A 85 -10.59 7.04 -3.22
N TRP A 86 -10.43 5.75 -3.52
CA TRP A 86 -11.15 4.68 -2.83
C TRP A 86 -10.29 3.86 -1.87
N ASN A 87 -8.98 4.10 -1.80
CA ASN A 87 -8.07 3.38 -0.91
C ASN A 87 -7.48 4.30 0.14
N ARG A 88 -6.96 3.70 1.22
CA ARG A 88 -6.12 4.38 2.21
C ARG A 88 -4.67 4.26 1.78
N TRP A 89 -3.99 5.40 1.69
CA TRP A 89 -2.62 5.45 1.19
C TRP A 89 -1.62 5.67 2.31
N TRP A 90 -0.46 5.04 2.18
CA TRP A 90 0.73 5.39 2.92
C TRP A 90 1.80 5.84 1.95
N LEU A 91 2.39 7.01 2.23
CA LEU A 91 3.51 7.58 1.48
C LEU A 91 4.74 7.69 2.39
N PRO A 92 5.96 7.51 1.86
CA PRO A 92 7.16 7.52 2.69
C PRO A 92 7.39 8.90 3.30
N ASN A 93 7.24 9.96 2.51
CA ASN A 93 7.50 11.34 2.90
C ASN A 93 6.67 12.33 2.07
N ARG A 94 6.84 13.62 2.35
CA ARG A 94 6.14 14.70 1.63
C ARG A 94 6.59 14.86 0.18
N ASP A 95 7.83 14.47 -0.14
CA ASP A 95 8.35 14.57 -1.50
C ASP A 95 7.62 13.60 -2.42
N ALA A 96 7.37 12.37 -1.94
CA ALA A 96 6.54 11.40 -2.65
C ALA A 96 5.09 11.88 -2.84
N ALA A 97 4.51 12.55 -1.83
CA ALA A 97 3.18 13.15 -1.97
C ALA A 97 3.16 14.26 -3.02
N THR A 98 4.20 15.09 -3.05
CA THR A 98 4.36 16.18 -4.02
C THR A 98 4.53 15.64 -5.44
N ALA A 99 5.33 14.60 -5.62
CA ALA A 99 5.49 13.93 -6.91
C ALA A 99 4.14 13.36 -7.40
N LEU A 100 3.40 12.70 -6.52
CA LEU A 100 2.11 12.12 -6.85
C LEU A 100 1.05 13.19 -7.19
N GLU A 101 1.08 14.35 -6.52
CA GLU A 101 0.24 15.51 -6.86
C GLU A 101 0.55 16.08 -8.24
N ARG A 102 1.83 16.21 -8.60
CA ARG A 102 2.25 16.75 -9.91
C ARG A 102 1.78 15.89 -11.08
N HIS A 103 1.85 14.57 -10.94
CA HIS A 103 1.56 13.65 -12.04
C HIS A 103 0.12 13.13 -12.04
N ALA A 104 -0.57 13.12 -10.90
CA ALA A 104 -1.92 12.59 -10.79
C ALA A 104 -2.82 13.48 -9.93
N SER A 105 -2.86 13.26 -8.63
CA SER A 105 -3.68 13.98 -7.62
C SER A 105 -3.34 13.47 -6.23
N VAL A 106 -3.42 14.32 -5.21
CA VAL A 106 -3.25 13.87 -3.81
C VAL A 106 -4.33 12.83 -3.44
N PRO A 107 -3.98 11.69 -2.82
CA PRO A 107 -4.98 10.72 -2.38
C PRO A 107 -5.95 11.35 -1.36
N THR A 108 -7.22 10.95 -1.38
CA THR A 108 -8.22 11.54 -0.47
C THR A 108 -8.02 11.14 0.99
N ASP A 109 -7.37 9.99 1.22
CA ASP A 109 -7.07 9.42 2.53
C ASP A 109 -5.63 8.90 2.49
N PHE A 110 -4.69 9.65 3.08
CA PHE A 110 -3.30 9.23 3.14
C PHE A 110 -2.61 9.58 4.47
N GLN A 111 -1.57 8.81 4.79
CA GLN A 111 -0.67 9.03 5.91
C GLN A 111 0.79 9.07 5.43
N ILE A 112 1.64 9.76 6.19
CA ILE A 112 3.07 9.86 5.94
C ILE A 112 3.83 9.00 6.97
N ALA A 113 4.70 8.11 6.50
CA ALA A 113 5.50 7.24 7.37
C ALA A 113 6.78 7.90 7.91
N HIS A 114 7.14 9.08 7.40
CA HIS A 114 8.36 9.81 7.74
C HIS A 114 9.63 9.00 7.48
N ARG A 115 9.71 8.39 6.28
CA ARG A 115 10.84 7.60 5.80
C ARG A 115 11.37 8.11 4.48
N THR A 116 12.66 7.90 4.27
CA THR A 116 13.33 8.11 2.99
C THR A 116 13.72 6.74 2.43
N LEU A 117 13.59 6.57 1.12
CA LEU A 117 13.99 5.36 0.42
C LEU A 117 15.40 5.59 -0.12
N ASP A 118 16.41 5.29 0.68
CA ASP A 118 17.80 5.69 0.42
C ASP A 118 18.38 5.12 -0.89
N ALA A 119 17.99 3.90 -1.27
CA ALA A 119 18.38 3.29 -2.54
C ALA A 119 17.34 3.50 -3.67
N GLY A 120 16.34 4.35 -3.45
CA GLY A 120 15.26 4.63 -4.40
C GLY A 120 14.05 3.71 -4.25
N LEU A 121 12.93 4.09 -4.90
CA LEU A 121 11.65 3.41 -4.75
C LEU A 121 11.56 2.05 -5.48
N LEU A 122 12.39 1.86 -6.50
CA LEU A 122 12.47 0.60 -7.27
C LEU A 122 13.29 -0.47 -6.55
N ASP A 123 14.14 -0.07 -5.61
CA ASP A 123 14.92 -1.01 -4.80
C ASP A 123 14.00 -1.78 -3.84
N THR A 124 13.85 -3.08 -4.09
CA THR A 124 12.92 -3.92 -3.31
C THR A 124 13.29 -4.01 -1.83
N PRO A 125 14.56 -4.22 -1.42
CA PRO A 125 14.96 -4.18 -0.01
C PRO A 125 14.60 -2.86 0.69
N SER A 126 14.87 -1.71 0.07
CA SER A 126 14.51 -0.39 0.61
C SER A 126 13.00 -0.23 0.74
N PHE A 127 12.25 -0.66 -0.28
CA PHE A 127 10.79 -0.63 -0.24
C PHE A 127 10.22 -1.56 0.84
N ARG A 128 10.82 -2.73 1.07
CA ARG A 128 10.45 -3.62 2.18
C ARG A 128 10.75 -3.01 3.54
N SER A 129 11.89 -2.37 3.71
CA SER A 129 12.24 -1.64 4.94
C SER A 129 11.21 -0.53 5.24
N TYR A 130 10.69 0.11 4.19
CA TYR A 130 9.58 1.05 4.32
C TYR A 130 8.26 0.36 4.71
N LEU A 131 7.90 -0.77 4.09
CA LEU A 131 6.72 -1.56 4.46
C LEU A 131 6.75 -2.01 5.93
N GLU A 132 7.92 -2.41 6.43
CA GLU A 132 8.11 -2.82 7.83
C GLU A 132 7.76 -1.71 8.83
N VAL A 133 7.99 -0.45 8.49
CA VAL A 133 7.65 0.69 9.35
C VAL A 133 6.13 0.81 9.51
N ILE A 134 5.39 0.58 8.43
CA ILE A 134 3.93 0.64 8.45
C ILE A 134 3.34 -0.62 9.11
N GLU A 135 3.94 -1.77 8.86
CA GLU A 135 3.61 -3.00 9.59
C GLU A 135 3.75 -2.80 11.10
N GLN A 136 4.85 -2.21 11.56
CA GLN A 136 5.05 -1.88 12.98
C GLN A 136 4.03 -0.86 13.50
N HIS A 137 3.58 0.08 12.67
CA HIS A 137 2.49 1.00 13.03
C HIS A 137 1.21 0.21 13.32
N TYR A 138 0.77 -0.66 12.41
CA TYR A 138 -0.46 -1.43 12.61
C TYR A 138 -0.35 -2.50 13.70
N ARG A 139 0.85 -3.04 13.97
CA ARG A 139 1.05 -3.96 15.13
C ARG A 139 0.76 -3.30 16.48
N ARG A 140 0.92 -1.97 16.55
CA ARG A 140 0.64 -1.18 17.77
C ARG A 140 -0.82 -0.78 17.88
N ASP A 141 -1.61 -0.94 16.83
CA ASP A 141 -3.06 -0.72 16.90
C ASP A 141 -3.68 -1.75 17.85
N GLY A 142 -4.41 -1.28 18.86
CA GLY A 142 -4.93 -2.14 19.92
C GLY A 142 -5.95 -3.17 19.44
N THR A 143 -6.65 -2.93 18.33
CA THR A 143 -7.60 -3.88 17.73
C THR A 143 -6.85 -4.96 16.97
N ILE A 144 -5.90 -4.57 16.10
CA ILE A 144 -5.07 -5.50 15.34
C ILE A 144 -4.19 -6.33 16.28
N SER A 145 -3.57 -5.70 17.27
CA SER A 145 -2.70 -6.36 18.24
C SER A 145 -3.43 -7.46 19.01
N ARG A 146 -4.68 -7.24 19.42
CA ARG A 146 -5.51 -8.24 20.11
C ARG A 146 -5.82 -9.46 19.23
N VAL A 147 -5.94 -9.27 17.91
CA VAL A 147 -6.18 -10.37 16.97
C VAL A 147 -4.89 -11.12 16.65
N LEU A 148 -3.76 -10.41 16.49
CA LEU A 148 -2.45 -11.01 16.25
C LEU A 148 -1.90 -11.76 17.47
N PHE A 149 -2.13 -11.21 18.65
CA PHE A 149 -1.62 -11.70 19.92
C PHE A 149 -2.81 -11.84 20.89
N PRO A 150 -3.70 -12.81 20.67
CA PRO A 150 -4.74 -13.08 21.64
C PRO A 150 -4.07 -13.39 22.97
N ALA A 151 -4.47 -12.68 24.04
CA ALA A 151 -4.02 -13.03 25.38
C ALA A 151 -4.36 -14.50 25.59
N ASP A 152 -3.36 -15.32 25.94
CA ASP A 152 -3.54 -16.75 26.23
C ASP A 152 -4.80 -16.89 27.08
N GLN A 153 -5.88 -17.41 26.47
CA GLN A 153 -6.97 -17.94 27.24
C GLN A 153 -6.33 -19.05 28.03
N THR A 154 -6.17 -18.77 29.32
CA THR A 154 -5.49 -19.59 30.28
C THR A 154 -6.04 -21.00 30.11
N LEU A 155 -5.15 -21.95 29.79
CA LEU A 155 -5.47 -23.37 29.88
C LEU A 155 -5.81 -23.63 31.35
N VAL A 156 -7.10 -23.57 31.67
CA VAL A 156 -7.68 -24.02 32.94
C VAL A 156 -8.22 -25.42 32.74
#